data_AF-A0A7I7Q6U4-F1
#
_entry.id   AF-A0A7I7Q6U4-F1
#
_cell.length_a   1.000
_cell.length_b   1.000
_cell.length_c   1.000
_cell.angle_alpha   90.00
_cell.angle_beta   90.00
_cell.angle_gamma   90.00
#
_symmetry.space_group_name_H-M   'P 1'
#
loop_
_entity.id
_entity.type
_entity.pdbx_description
1 polymer ?
#
loop_
_entity_poly.entity_id
_entity_poly.type
_entity_poly.pdbx_seq_one_letter_code
_entity_poly.pdbx_strand_id
1 'polypeptide(L)'
;MRASQDRIAGDAARILRTGSQAVVAALLDCDKPVICALNGVAAGVGASMVLACDLVVAVESAKLIELFVRRGLAPDGGAAYLLTRKVPFNVAKRLILFGEELSAAEAHRIGLVNEVVANHCDLEALATEWAQRLASGPTRALAAAKTMLNQALDVDRSAAFSTEALLVEQVAGTDDVAEGVAAFIEKRDPRFQGR
;
A
#
# COMPACT_ATOMS: atom_id res chain seq x y z
N MET A 1 -32.23 -5.60 -9.95
CA MET A 1 -31.59 -4.28 -9.77
C MET A 1 -32.16 -3.36 -10.84
N ARG A 2 -33.03 -2.40 -10.47
CA ARG A 2 -33.67 -1.52 -11.45
C ARG A 2 -32.58 -0.70 -12.13
N ALA A 3 -32.53 -0.74 -13.46
CA ALA A 3 -31.74 0.21 -14.23
C ALA A 3 -32.29 1.60 -13.88
N SER A 4 -31.56 2.35 -13.04
CA SER A 4 -31.92 3.72 -12.70
C SER A 4 -31.88 4.53 -13.97
N GLN A 5 -33.08 4.87 -14.46
CA GLN A 5 -33.32 5.98 -15.35
C GLN A 5 -32.77 7.25 -14.65
N ASP A 6 -32.16 8.13 -15.44
CA ASP A 6 -31.43 9.36 -15.06
C ASP A 6 -30.00 9.16 -14.53
N ARG A 7 -29.12 8.54 -15.32
CA ARG A 7 -27.67 8.77 -15.16
C ARG A 7 -27.31 10.08 -15.84
N ILE A 8 -26.87 11.08 -15.07
CA ILE A 8 -26.34 12.33 -15.64
C ILE A 8 -24.91 12.04 -16.13
N ALA A 9 -24.57 12.59 -17.30
CA ALA A 9 -23.21 12.49 -17.83
C ALA A 9 -22.20 12.96 -16.78
N GLY A 10 -21.21 12.12 -16.45
CA GLY A 10 -20.18 12.40 -15.45
C GLY A 10 -20.45 11.86 -14.04
N ASP A 11 -21.66 11.39 -13.72
CA ASP A 11 -21.96 10.88 -12.37
C ASP A 11 -21.08 9.70 -11.97
N ALA A 12 -20.90 8.72 -12.85
CA ALA A 12 -20.04 7.57 -12.58
C ALA A 12 -18.60 8.00 -12.30
N ALA A 13 -18.07 8.95 -13.07
CA ALA A 13 -16.72 9.46 -12.87
C ALA A 13 -16.58 10.27 -11.57
N ARG A 14 -17.62 11.02 -11.17
CA ARG A 14 -17.67 11.73 -9.90
C ARG A 14 -17.70 10.76 -8.72
N ILE A 15 -18.61 9.78 -8.74
CA ILE A 15 -18.74 8.74 -7.71
C ILE A 15 -17.43 7.99 -7.53
N LEU A 16 -16.77 7.65 -8.63
CA LEU A 16 -15.47 7.00 -8.63
C LEU A 16 -14.40 7.86 -7.93
N ARG A 17 -14.25 9.12 -8.36
CA ARG A 17 -13.25 10.05 -7.80
C ARG A 17 -13.47 10.34 -6.32
N THR A 18 -14.71 10.52 -5.89
CA THR A 18 -15.04 10.83 -4.48
C THR A 18 -15.27 9.58 -3.62
N GLY A 19 -15.20 8.39 -4.22
CA GLY A 19 -15.47 7.11 -3.58
C GLY A 19 -14.22 6.24 -3.50
N SER A 20 -14.17 5.17 -4.29
CA SER A 20 -13.08 4.18 -4.25
C SER A 20 -11.70 4.81 -4.49
N GLN A 21 -11.58 5.75 -5.43
CA GLN A 21 -10.30 6.43 -5.67
C GLN A 21 -9.88 7.30 -4.50
N ALA A 22 -10.82 7.98 -3.83
CA ALA A 22 -10.49 8.79 -2.65
C ALA A 22 -9.98 7.93 -1.50
N VAL A 23 -10.58 6.75 -1.26
CA VAL A 23 -10.12 5.81 -0.23
C VAL A 23 -8.74 5.26 -0.56
N VAL A 24 -8.52 4.84 -1.80
CA VAL A 24 -7.22 4.30 -2.26
C VAL A 24 -6.13 5.37 -2.20
N ALA A 25 -6.43 6.60 -2.65
CA ALA A 25 -5.51 7.72 -2.53
C ALA A 25 -5.17 8.01 -1.07
N ALA A 26 -6.15 8.01 -0.16
CA ALA A 26 -5.89 8.24 1.27
C ALA A 26 -4.95 7.20 1.90
N LEU A 27 -4.91 5.96 1.42
CA LEU A 27 -3.96 4.94 1.90
C LEU A 27 -2.53 5.22 1.39
N LEU A 28 -2.40 5.58 0.12
CA LEU A 28 -1.13 5.93 -0.53
C LEU A 28 -0.53 7.22 0.05
N ASP A 29 -1.38 8.23 0.25
CA ASP A 29 -1.02 9.57 0.71
C ASP A 29 -0.98 9.68 2.25
N CYS A 30 -1.21 8.56 2.97
CA CYS A 30 -1.09 8.54 4.42
C CYS A 30 0.37 8.75 4.83
N ASP A 31 0.63 9.79 5.64
CA ASP A 31 1.96 10.10 6.21
C ASP A 31 2.50 9.02 7.16
N LYS A 32 1.73 7.96 7.41
CA LYS A 32 2.13 6.80 8.20
C LYS A 32 2.20 5.56 7.32
N PRO A 33 3.14 4.63 7.58
CA PRO A 33 3.09 3.30 7.01
C PRO A 33 1.75 2.61 7.32
N VAL A 34 1.15 1.99 6.30
CA VAL A 34 -0.13 1.30 6.35
C VAL A 34 0.11 -0.19 6.16
N ILE A 35 -0.24 -0.98 7.17
CA ILE A 35 -0.14 -2.44 7.15
C ILE A 35 -1.54 -3.02 6.91
N CYS A 36 -1.67 -3.90 5.92
CA CYS A 36 -2.86 -4.72 5.73
C CYS A 36 -2.69 -6.05 6.47
N ALA A 37 -3.61 -6.35 7.38
CA ALA A 37 -3.80 -7.67 7.95
C ALA A 37 -4.95 -8.38 7.20
N LEU A 38 -4.61 -9.12 6.15
CA LEU A 38 -5.57 -9.75 5.25
C LEU A 38 -6.07 -11.08 5.82
N ASN A 39 -7.22 -11.04 6.49
CA ASN A 39 -7.84 -12.19 7.17
C ASN A 39 -8.76 -13.05 6.28
N GLY A 40 -8.86 -12.78 4.98
CA GLY A 40 -9.79 -13.50 4.10
C GLY A 40 -9.77 -13.03 2.66
N VAL A 41 -10.93 -13.08 1.99
CA VAL A 41 -11.06 -12.71 0.58
C VAL A 41 -11.17 -11.19 0.43
N ALA A 42 -10.21 -10.59 -0.27
CA ALA A 42 -10.28 -9.22 -0.75
C ALA A 42 -10.63 -9.21 -2.24
N ALA A 43 -11.73 -8.53 -2.59
CA ALA A 43 -12.33 -8.61 -3.92
C ALA A 43 -12.72 -7.22 -4.43
N GLY A 44 -12.46 -6.94 -5.70
CA GLY A 44 -12.75 -5.63 -6.33
C GLY A 44 -12.02 -4.50 -5.63
N VAL A 45 -12.74 -3.45 -5.21
CA VAL A 45 -12.14 -2.31 -4.48
C VAL A 45 -11.45 -2.76 -3.19
N GLY A 46 -11.93 -3.81 -2.52
CA GLY A 46 -11.24 -4.38 -1.37
C GLY A 46 -9.85 -4.92 -1.72
N ALA A 47 -9.69 -5.57 -2.88
CA ALA A 47 -8.38 -5.97 -3.38
C ALA A 47 -7.51 -4.75 -3.70
N SER A 48 -8.09 -3.72 -4.33
CA SER A 48 -7.38 -2.46 -4.62
C SER A 48 -6.89 -1.74 -3.36
N MET A 49 -7.63 -1.82 -2.24
CA MET A 49 -7.17 -1.31 -0.94
C MET A 49 -5.96 -2.09 -0.42
N VAL A 50 -5.95 -3.42 -0.54
CA VAL A 50 -4.77 -4.23 -0.20
C VAL A 50 -3.56 -3.82 -1.05
N LEU A 51 -3.77 -3.59 -2.35
CA LEU A 51 -2.73 -3.09 -3.26
C LEU A 51 -2.26 -1.67 -2.93
N ALA A 52 -3.01 -0.89 -2.16
CA ALA A 52 -2.64 0.46 -1.76
C ALA A 52 -1.85 0.49 -0.43
N CYS A 53 -1.88 -0.60 0.34
CA CYS A 53 -1.11 -0.70 1.57
C CYS A 53 0.40 -0.87 1.28
N ASP A 54 1.22 -0.40 2.24
CA ASP A 54 2.67 -0.44 2.16
C ASP A 54 3.19 -1.86 2.43
N LEU A 55 2.58 -2.55 3.40
CA LEU A 55 2.91 -3.92 3.80
C LEU A 55 1.63 -4.76 3.91
N VAL A 56 1.73 -6.04 3.56
CA VAL A 56 0.61 -6.97 3.62
C VAL A 56 1.04 -8.27 4.31
N VAL A 57 0.35 -8.63 5.39
CA VAL A 57 0.39 -9.96 5.99
C VAL A 57 -0.95 -10.62 5.69
N ALA A 58 -0.96 -11.90 5.31
CA ALA A 58 -2.19 -12.61 4.97
C ALA A 58 -2.31 -13.96 5.68
N VAL A 59 -3.53 -14.38 6.01
CA VAL A 59 -3.75 -15.79 6.38
C VAL A 59 -3.64 -16.70 5.16
N GLU A 60 -3.25 -17.96 5.34
CA GLU A 60 -3.13 -18.93 4.23
C GLU A 60 -4.38 -19.05 3.36
N SER A 61 -5.57 -18.92 3.98
CA SER A 61 -6.86 -19.00 3.30
C SER A 61 -7.25 -17.74 2.52
N ALA A 62 -6.48 -16.65 2.65
CA ALA A 62 -6.78 -15.39 2.01
C ALA A 62 -6.63 -15.47 0.49
N LYS A 63 -7.42 -14.63 -0.20
CA LYS A 63 -7.41 -14.50 -1.66
C LYS A 63 -7.56 -13.05 -2.06
N LEU A 64 -6.88 -12.66 -3.14
CA LEU A 64 -7.09 -11.37 -3.80
C LEU A 64 -7.75 -11.60 -5.17
N ILE A 65 -8.75 -10.81 -5.52
CA ILE A 65 -9.51 -10.98 -6.77
C ILE A 65 -9.90 -9.62 -7.37
N GLU A 66 -9.34 -9.29 -8.53
CA GLU A 66 -9.75 -8.14 -9.34
C GLU A 66 -10.96 -8.49 -10.23
N LEU A 67 -12.10 -8.80 -9.59
CA LEU A 67 -13.27 -9.43 -10.23
C LEU A 67 -14.09 -8.55 -11.19
N PHE A 68 -13.69 -7.30 -11.41
CA PHE A 68 -14.46 -6.30 -12.17
C PHE A 68 -14.91 -6.82 -13.55
N VAL A 69 -13.99 -7.43 -14.31
CA VAL A 69 -14.26 -7.95 -15.66
C VAL A 69 -15.28 -9.10 -15.65
N ARG A 70 -15.32 -9.90 -14.57
CA ARG A 70 -16.33 -10.97 -14.37
C ARG A 70 -17.75 -10.40 -14.18
N ARG A 71 -17.87 -9.10 -13.91
CA ARG A 71 -19.13 -8.37 -13.75
C ARG A 71 -19.41 -7.40 -14.89
N GLY A 72 -18.62 -7.42 -15.97
CA GLY A 72 -18.74 -6.47 -17.08
C GLY A 72 -18.32 -5.05 -16.71
N LEU A 73 -17.50 -4.89 -15.67
CA LEU A 73 -16.98 -3.61 -15.19
C LEU A 73 -15.49 -3.47 -15.55
N ALA A 74 -15.07 -2.23 -15.80
CA ALA A 74 -13.66 -1.89 -15.79
C ALA A 74 -13.17 -1.79 -14.33
N PRO A 75 -11.89 -2.09 -14.03
CA PRO A 75 -11.34 -1.87 -12.70
C PRO A 75 -11.43 -0.40 -12.29
N ASP A 76 -11.98 -0.15 -11.09
CA ASP A 76 -12.34 1.20 -10.63
C ASP A 76 -11.75 1.53 -9.23
N GLY A 77 -10.86 0.69 -8.70
CA GLY A 77 -10.11 0.96 -7.47
C GLY A 77 -8.67 1.45 -7.71
N GLY A 78 -8.29 1.78 -8.95
CA GLY A 78 -6.88 2.01 -9.28
C GLY A 78 -6.05 0.72 -9.42
N ALA A 79 -6.69 -0.45 -9.44
CA ALA A 79 -6.03 -1.74 -9.57
C ALA A 79 -5.05 -1.84 -10.75
N ALA A 80 -5.41 -1.32 -11.92
CA ALA A 80 -4.53 -1.33 -13.09
C ALA A 80 -3.24 -0.53 -12.87
N TYR A 81 -3.34 0.59 -12.14
CA TYR A 81 -2.19 1.43 -11.77
C TYR A 81 -1.31 0.74 -10.72
N LEU A 82 -1.93 0.19 -9.67
CA LEU A 82 -1.20 -0.40 -8.54
C LEU A 82 -0.58 -1.75 -8.87
N LEU A 83 -1.32 -2.65 -9.52
CA LEU A 83 -0.86 -4.01 -9.78
C LEU A 83 0.31 -4.03 -10.75
N THR A 84 0.31 -3.15 -11.75
CA THR A 84 1.43 -3.03 -12.72
C THR A 84 2.72 -2.51 -12.09
N ARG A 85 2.64 -1.87 -10.91
CA ARG A 85 3.80 -1.41 -10.13
C ARG A 85 4.29 -2.46 -9.13
N LYS A 86 3.47 -3.47 -8.79
CA LYS A 86 3.80 -4.47 -7.77
C LYS A 86 4.19 -5.85 -8.33
N VAL A 87 3.72 -6.21 -9.53
CA VAL A 87 4.01 -7.51 -10.15
C VAL A 87 4.42 -7.34 -11.61
N PRO A 88 5.06 -8.35 -12.24
CA PRO A 88 5.38 -8.30 -13.66
C PRO A 88 4.15 -7.98 -14.51
N PHE A 89 4.33 -7.16 -15.55
CA PHE A 89 3.23 -6.60 -16.33
C PHE A 89 2.30 -7.65 -16.97
N ASN A 90 2.85 -8.79 -17.40
CA ASN A 90 2.09 -9.92 -17.92
C ASN A 90 1.25 -10.62 -16.84
N VAL A 91 1.76 -10.70 -15.60
CA VAL A 91 1.01 -11.21 -14.45
C VAL A 91 -0.15 -10.27 -14.13
N ALA A 92 0.09 -8.96 -14.08
CA ALA A 92 -0.97 -7.97 -13.86
C ALA A 92 -2.08 -8.07 -14.92
N LYS A 93 -1.71 -8.18 -16.20
CA LYS A 93 -2.67 -8.42 -17.29
C LYS A 93 -3.49 -9.69 -17.09
N ARG A 94 -2.86 -10.81 -16.76
CA ARG A 94 -3.57 -12.08 -16.52
C ARG A 94 -4.59 -11.93 -15.38
N LEU A 95 -4.15 -11.41 -14.24
CA LEU A 95 -5.00 -11.24 -13.06
C LEU A 95 -6.21 -10.33 -13.34
N ILE A 96 -6.00 -9.20 -14.04
CA ILE A 96 -7.07 -8.24 -14.33
C ILE A 96 -7.98 -8.72 -15.46
N LEU A 97 -7.43 -9.19 -16.59
CA LEU A 97 -8.23 -9.50 -17.79
C LEU A 97 -9.08 -10.77 -17.62
N PHE A 98 -8.61 -11.73 -16.82
CA PHE A 98 -9.40 -12.94 -16.49
C PHE A 98 -10.12 -12.81 -15.13
N GLY A 99 -9.86 -11.74 -14.37
CA GLY A 99 -10.36 -11.54 -13.02
C GLY A 99 -10.01 -12.69 -12.08
N GLU A 100 -8.83 -13.29 -12.25
CA GLU A 100 -8.43 -14.53 -11.57
C GLU A 100 -8.30 -14.37 -10.05
N GLU A 101 -8.52 -15.46 -9.33
CA GLU A 101 -8.23 -15.50 -7.90
C GLU A 101 -6.72 -15.71 -7.71
N LEU A 102 -6.14 -14.89 -6.83
CA LEU A 102 -4.75 -15.00 -6.42
C LEU A 102 -4.73 -15.48 -4.96
N SER A 103 -4.22 -16.69 -4.71
CA SER A 103 -4.06 -17.21 -3.35
C SER A 103 -2.99 -16.45 -2.57
N ALA A 104 -3.06 -16.45 -1.24
CA ALA A 104 -2.03 -15.85 -0.38
C ALA A 104 -0.62 -16.40 -0.67
N ALA A 105 -0.49 -17.72 -0.85
CA ALA A 105 0.79 -18.37 -1.16
C ALA A 105 1.39 -17.88 -2.49
N GLU A 106 0.57 -17.78 -3.54
CA GLU A 106 1.03 -17.27 -4.84
C GLU A 106 1.33 -15.76 -4.77
N ALA A 107 0.48 -15.00 -4.06
CA ALA A 107 0.70 -13.57 -3.84
C ALA A 107 2.04 -13.31 -3.13
N HIS A 108 2.39 -14.14 -2.15
CA HIS A 108 3.69 -14.07 -1.47
C HIS A 108 4.84 -14.44 -2.40
N ARG A 109 4.71 -15.54 -3.16
CA ARG A 109 5.73 -15.98 -4.13
C ARG A 109 6.06 -14.91 -5.17
N ILE A 110 5.08 -14.11 -5.60
CA ILE A 110 5.28 -13.03 -6.58
C ILE A 110 5.60 -11.66 -5.94
N GLY A 111 5.77 -11.60 -4.62
CA GLY A 111 6.16 -10.39 -3.89
C GLY A 111 5.02 -9.40 -3.63
N LEU A 112 3.76 -9.80 -3.81
CA LEU A 112 2.59 -8.97 -3.53
C LEU A 112 2.18 -8.98 -2.05
N VAL A 113 2.39 -10.10 -1.37
CA VAL A 113 2.17 -10.27 0.07
C VAL A 113 3.52 -10.47 0.76
N ASN A 114 3.79 -9.72 1.82
CA ASN A 114 5.07 -9.78 2.52
C ASN A 114 5.20 -11.08 3.32
N GLU A 115 4.16 -11.47 4.06
CA GLU A 115 4.17 -12.69 4.89
C GLU A 115 2.82 -13.41 4.87
N VAL A 116 2.87 -14.74 4.95
CA VAL A 116 1.67 -15.60 5.06
C VAL A 116 1.73 -16.38 6.35
N VAL A 117 0.65 -16.34 7.12
CA VAL A 117 0.53 -16.98 8.43
C VAL A 117 -0.62 -17.98 8.48
N ALA A 118 -0.53 -18.95 9.39
CA ALA A 118 -1.45 -20.08 9.44
C ALA A 118 -2.87 -19.69 9.87
N ASN A 119 -3.02 -18.75 10.81
CA ASN A 119 -4.30 -18.42 11.41
C ASN A 119 -4.43 -16.93 11.76
N HIS A 120 -5.63 -16.54 12.19
CA HIS A 120 -5.98 -15.16 12.50
C HIS A 120 -5.23 -14.59 13.71
N CYS A 121 -4.93 -15.40 14.72
CA CYS A 121 -4.17 -14.94 15.89
C CYS A 121 -2.75 -14.55 15.51
N ASP A 122 -2.09 -15.38 14.68
CA ASP A 122 -0.74 -15.11 14.17
C ASP A 122 -0.74 -13.87 13.26
N LEU A 123 -1.83 -13.66 12.50
CA LEU A 123 -2.02 -12.47 11.66
C LEU A 123 -2.06 -11.21 12.52
N GLU A 124 -2.89 -11.18 13.56
CA GLU A 124 -3.00 -10.03 14.46
C GLU A 124 -1.69 -9.77 15.20
N ALA A 125 -1.02 -10.81 15.68
CA ALA A 125 0.25 -10.72 16.38
C ALA A 125 1.33 -10.08 15.49
N LEU A 126 1.54 -10.61 14.28
CA LEU A 126 2.58 -10.12 13.37
C LEU A 126 2.28 -8.71 12.85
N ALA A 127 1.03 -8.42 12.49
CA ALA A 127 0.65 -7.08 12.06
C ALA A 127 0.83 -6.05 13.18
N THR A 128 0.51 -6.41 14.43
CA THR A 128 0.72 -5.57 15.61
C THR A 128 2.21 -5.36 15.89
N GLU A 129 3.02 -6.41 15.80
CA GLU A 129 4.47 -6.33 15.95
C GLU A 129 5.09 -5.35 14.95
N TRP A 130 4.73 -5.47 13.67
CA TRP A 130 5.21 -4.56 12.63
C TRP A 130 4.74 -3.12 12.87
N ALA A 131 3.47 -2.94 13.26
CA ALA A 131 2.93 -1.63 13.58
C ALA A 131 3.68 -0.98 14.75
N GLN A 132 3.97 -1.74 15.82
CA GLN A 132 4.74 -1.27 16.97
C GLN A 132 6.17 -0.90 16.58
N ARG A 133 6.82 -1.73 15.77
CA ARG A 133 8.18 -1.49 15.27
C ARG A 133 8.28 -0.23 14.42
N LEU A 134 7.29 0.01 13.55
CA LEU A 134 7.24 1.24 12.74
C LEU A 134 6.89 2.47 13.60
N ALA A 135 6.01 2.31 14.59
CA ALA A 135 5.60 3.37 15.49
C ALA A 135 6.73 3.80 16.46
N SER A 136 7.64 2.90 16.84
CA SER A 136 8.83 3.20 17.64
C SER A 136 10.05 3.63 16.82
N GLY A 137 9.93 3.63 15.49
CA GLY A 137 10.97 4.08 14.57
C GLY A 137 11.04 5.60 14.40
N PRO A 138 11.95 6.09 13.54
CA PRO A 138 12.07 7.51 13.23
C PRO A 138 10.93 7.94 12.29
N THR A 139 9.77 8.25 12.84
CA THR A 139 8.50 8.36 12.07
C THR A 139 8.55 9.41 10.96
N ARG A 140 9.28 10.52 11.14
CA ARG A 140 9.48 11.54 10.09
C ARG A 140 10.31 11.02 8.91
N ALA A 141 11.33 10.21 9.18
CA ALA A 141 12.13 9.56 8.15
C ALA A 141 11.32 8.48 7.41
N LEU A 142 10.50 7.70 8.13
CA LEU A 142 9.61 6.70 7.53
C LEU A 142 8.56 7.34 6.61
N ALA A 143 7.96 8.45 7.02
CA ALA A 143 7.02 9.22 6.20
C ALA A 143 7.70 9.72 4.91
N ALA A 144 8.86 10.37 5.03
CA ALA A 144 9.64 10.85 3.90
C ALA A 144 10.00 9.71 2.91
N ALA A 145 10.48 8.57 3.43
CA ALA A 145 10.81 7.41 2.61
C ALA A 145 9.59 6.86 1.86
N LYS A 146 8.43 6.76 2.52
CA LYS A 146 7.18 6.35 1.88
C LYS A 146 6.79 7.31 0.75
N THR A 147 6.86 8.63 0.97
CA THR A 147 6.56 9.63 -0.07
C THR A 147 7.46 9.46 -1.29
N MET A 148 8.77 9.30 -1.09
CA MET A 148 9.73 9.10 -2.18
C MET A 148 9.40 7.83 -2.97
N LEU A 149 9.16 6.71 -2.29
CA LEU A 149 8.85 5.42 -2.93
C LEU A 149 7.55 5.47 -3.73
N ASN A 150 6.51 6.11 -3.19
CA ASN A 150 5.21 6.20 -3.87
C ASN A 150 5.27 7.04 -5.15
N GLN A 151 6.12 8.06 -5.19
CA GLN A 151 6.27 8.95 -6.36
C GLN A 151 7.30 8.45 -7.38
N ALA A 152 8.21 7.56 -7.00
CA ALA A 152 9.41 7.20 -7.78
C ALA A 152 9.11 6.69 -9.21
N LEU A 153 7.94 6.09 -9.44
CA LEU A 153 7.55 5.56 -10.74
C LEU A 153 6.73 6.54 -11.59
N ASP A 154 6.35 7.70 -11.05
CA ASP A 154 5.50 8.68 -11.72
C ASP A 154 6.27 9.91 -12.20
N VAL A 155 7.50 10.10 -11.72
CA VAL A 155 8.32 11.27 -12.01
C VAL A 155 9.61 10.87 -12.70
N ASP A 156 10.22 11.82 -13.42
CA ASP A 156 11.55 11.61 -13.96
C ASP A 156 12.62 11.64 -12.84
N ARG A 157 13.83 11.20 -13.18
CA ARG A 157 14.96 11.16 -12.24
C ARG A 157 15.26 12.53 -11.63
N SER A 158 15.16 13.61 -12.40
CA SER A 158 15.49 14.95 -11.92
C SER A 158 14.49 15.40 -10.86
N ALA A 159 13.20 15.17 -11.09
CA ALA A 159 12.15 15.43 -10.12
C ALA A 159 12.29 14.54 -8.88
N ALA A 160 12.56 13.24 -9.04
CA ALA A 160 12.79 12.32 -7.93
C ALA A 160 13.92 12.79 -7.01
N PHE A 161 15.08 13.14 -7.58
CA PHE A 161 16.23 13.62 -6.81
C PHE A 161 15.98 14.98 -6.15
N SER A 162 15.18 15.85 -6.80
CA SER A 162 14.79 17.13 -6.19
C SER A 162 13.91 16.91 -4.96
N THR A 163 12.92 16.01 -5.06
CA THR A 163 12.07 15.63 -3.92
C THR A 163 12.89 14.98 -2.81
N GLU A 164 13.82 14.09 -3.16
CA GLU A 164 14.71 13.43 -2.20
C GLU A 164 15.49 14.45 -1.37
N ALA A 165 16.17 15.40 -2.03
CA ALA A 165 16.96 16.42 -1.34
C ALA A 165 16.11 17.27 -0.38
N LEU A 166 14.90 17.66 -0.79
CA LEU A 166 13.99 18.44 0.05
C LEU A 166 13.49 17.67 1.27
N LEU A 167 13.10 16.42 1.08
CA LEU A 167 12.61 15.57 2.18
C LEU A 167 13.75 15.18 3.15
N VAL A 168 14.96 14.97 2.63
CA VAL A 168 16.15 14.74 3.48
C VAL A 168 16.44 15.99 4.32
N GLU A 169 16.43 17.19 3.72
CA GLU A 169 16.60 18.45 4.46
C GLU A 169 15.57 18.61 5.58
N GLN A 170 14.31 18.26 5.32
CA GLN A 170 13.24 18.31 6.32
C GLN A 170 13.45 17.37 7.52
N VAL A 171 14.12 16.24 7.29
CA VAL A 171 14.39 15.22 8.32
C VAL A 171 15.75 15.44 9.00
N ALA A 172 16.72 16.04 8.31
CA ALA A 172 18.10 16.18 8.79
C ALA A 172 18.21 16.95 10.13
N GLY A 173 17.29 17.90 10.37
CA GLY A 173 17.24 18.71 11.58
C GLY A 173 16.42 18.13 12.74
N THR A 174 15.97 16.88 12.67
CA THR A 174 15.14 16.27 13.73
C THR A 174 15.96 15.77 14.91
N ASP A 175 15.32 15.65 16.08
CA ASP A 175 15.96 15.06 17.27
C ASP A 175 16.31 13.59 17.01
N ASP A 176 15.51 12.91 16.19
CA ASP A 176 15.72 11.51 15.82
C ASP A 176 17.02 11.29 15.03
N VAL A 177 17.44 12.26 14.20
CA VAL A 177 18.73 12.17 13.50
C VAL A 177 19.89 12.27 14.49
N ALA A 178 19.82 13.24 15.41
CA ALA A 178 20.85 13.40 16.45
C ALA A 178 20.95 12.16 17.34
N GLU A 179 19.81 11.60 17.76
CA GLU A 179 19.74 10.36 18.53
C GLU A 179 20.27 9.16 17.75
N GLY A 180 19.93 9.02 16.47
CA GLY A 180 20.43 7.95 15.61
C GLY A 180 21.95 7.97 15.48
N VAL A 181 22.52 9.17 15.30
CA VAL A 181 23.99 9.36 15.25
C VAL A 181 24.63 9.03 16.59
N ALA A 182 24.09 9.55 17.70
CA ALA A 182 24.61 9.31 19.04
C ALA A 182 24.57 7.81 19.40
N ALA A 183 23.42 7.15 19.20
CA ALA A 183 23.23 5.73 19.47
C ALA A 183 24.19 4.84 18.66
N PHE A 184 24.45 5.19 17.39
CA PHE A 184 25.42 4.50 16.56
C PHE A 184 26.85 4.61 17.10
N ILE A 185 27.27 5.81 17.50
CA ILE A 185 28.60 6.04 18.10
C ILE A 185 28.74 5.29 19.44
N GLU A 186 27.68 5.32 20.26
CA GLU A 186 27.63 4.71 21.59
C GLU A 186 27.37 3.19 21.56
N LYS A 187 27.08 2.61 20.39
CA LYS A 187 26.75 1.18 20.19
C LYS A 187 25.58 0.70 21.05
N ARG A 188 24.52 1.51 21.11
CA ARG A 188 23.25 1.17 21.78
C ARG A 188 22.09 1.29 20.82
N ASP A 189 20.93 0.75 21.21
CA ASP A 189 19.71 0.95 20.44
C ASP A 189 19.24 2.41 20.53
N PRO A 190 18.82 3.02 19.42
CA PRO A 190 18.26 4.37 19.40
C PRO A 190 16.85 4.42 20.01
N ARG A 191 16.48 5.58 20.54
CA ARG A 191 15.15 5.86 21.09
C ARG A 191 14.51 7.03 20.34
N PHE A 192 13.85 6.72 19.24
CA PHE A 192 13.18 7.72 18.42
C PHE A 192 11.89 8.24 19.07
N GLN A 193 11.57 9.49 18.79
CA GLN A 193 10.44 10.24 19.33
C GLN A 193 9.57 10.87 18.23
N GLY A 194 10.01 10.82 16.97
CA GLY A 194 9.24 11.28 15.83
C GLY A 194 9.17 12.80 15.67
N ARG A 195 10.17 13.53 16.18
CA ARG A 195 10.22 14.99 16.12
C ARG A 195 11.56 15.50 15.61
#